data_AF-A0AB37M5X7-F1
#
_entry.id   AF-A0AB37M5X7-F1
#
_cell.length_a   1.000
_cell.length_b   1.000
_cell.length_c   1.000
_cell.angle_alpha   90.00
_cell.angle_beta   90.00
_cell.angle_gamma   90.00
#
_symmetry.space_group_name_H-M   'P 1'
#
loop_
_entity.id
_entity.type
_entity.pdbx_description
1 polymer ?
#
loop_
_entity_poly.entity_id
_entity_poly.type
_entity_poly.pdbx_seq_one_letter_code
_entity_poly.pdbx_strand_id
1 'polypeptide(L)'
;MKRNELKGLKIGQIYKVDFLLENAGNFPLFLNDISASCGCTIPEYEHRCVAPGKKTKITIKITPPSLGYFRKKLTVFCNIKEGSIQLILKGIVEK
;
A
#
# COMPACT_ATOMS: atom_id res chain seq x y z
N MET A 1 11.58 -10.20 5.34
CA MET A 1 11.03 -8.83 5.55
C MET A 1 9.69 -8.72 4.84
N LYS A 2 8.57 -8.67 5.57
CA LYS A 2 7.29 -8.01 5.20
C LYS A 2 6.27 -8.33 6.31
N ARG A 3 6.38 -7.62 7.44
CA ARG A 3 5.35 -7.61 8.49
C ARG A 3 4.15 -6.85 7.93
N ASN A 4 3.29 -7.54 7.18
CA ASN A 4 2.06 -6.96 6.62
C ASN A 4 0.90 -7.00 7.63
N GLU A 5 1.19 -7.28 8.90
CA GLU A 5 0.23 -7.35 10.00
C GLU A 5 0.57 -6.29 11.04
N LEU A 6 -0.29 -5.28 11.15
CA LEU A 6 -0.24 -4.26 12.19
C LEU A 6 -0.90 -4.76 13.48
N LYS A 7 -0.32 -4.43 14.63
CA LYS A 7 -0.83 -4.78 15.97
C LYS A 7 -0.95 -3.53 16.83
N GLY A 8 -1.79 -3.56 17.87
CA GLY A 8 -1.96 -2.44 18.79
C GLY A 8 -2.61 -1.20 18.17
N LEU A 9 -3.43 -1.37 17.13
CA LEU A 9 -4.12 -0.26 16.49
C LEU A 9 -5.34 0.16 17.31
N LYS A 10 -5.61 1.46 17.39
CA LYS A 10 -6.73 2.07 18.10
C LYS A 10 -7.66 2.79 17.13
N ILE A 11 -8.95 2.78 17.43
CA ILE A 11 -9.97 3.48 16.62
C ILE A 11 -9.67 4.98 16.60
N GLY A 12 -9.86 5.61 15.44
CA GLY A 12 -9.76 7.06 15.27
C GLY A 12 -8.33 7.60 15.19
N GLN A 13 -7.30 6.76 15.39
CA GLN A 13 -5.90 7.15 15.16
C GLN A 13 -5.49 6.88 13.71
N ILE A 14 -4.67 7.77 13.17
CA ILE A 14 -4.10 7.62 11.83
C ILE A 14 -2.79 6.85 11.95
N TYR A 15 -2.68 5.74 11.24
CA TYR A 15 -1.45 4.97 11.12
C TYR A 15 -0.90 5.06 9.70
N LYS A 16 0.43 5.13 9.58
CA LYS A 16 1.14 5.12 8.30
C LYS A 16 1.82 3.77 8.10
N VAL A 17 1.70 3.22 6.89
CA VAL A 17 2.36 1.97 6.51
C VAL A 17 3.08 2.16 5.20
N ASP A 18 4.37 1.88 5.21
CA ASP A 18 5.20 2.02 4.02
C ASP A 18 5.36 0.67 3.31
N PHE A 19 4.98 0.64 2.04
CA PHE A 19 5.29 -0.44 1.13
C PHE A 19 6.44 -0.01 0.21
N LEU A 20 7.51 -0.80 0.20
CA LEU A 20 8.58 -0.66 -0.78
C LEU A 20 8.25 -1.50 -2.02
N LEU A 21 8.15 -0.82 -3.15
CA LEU A 21 8.01 -1.42 -4.47
C LEU A 21 9.33 -1.30 -5.22
N GLU A 22 9.82 -2.41 -5.75
CA GLU A 22 11.05 -2.47 -6.52
C GLU A 22 10.72 -2.74 -7.98
N ASN A 23 11.30 -1.97 -8.89
CA ASN A 23 11.23 -2.26 -10.31
C ASN A 23 12.26 -3.34 -10.66
N ALA A 24 11.82 -4.59 -10.69
CA ALA A 24 12.64 -5.74 -11.09
C ALA A 24 12.71 -5.95 -12.62
N GLY A 25 12.08 -5.08 -13.41
CA GLY A 25 12.10 -5.14 -14.87
C GLY A 25 13.27 -4.37 -15.49
N ASN A 26 13.36 -4.45 -16.81
CA ASN A 26 14.42 -3.81 -17.60
C ASN A 26 14.02 -2.43 -18.16
N PHE A 27 12.77 -2.01 -17.95
CA PHE A 27 12.22 -0.74 -18.43
C PHE A 27 11.67 0.07 -17.26
N PRO A 28 11.53 1.41 -17.38
CA PRO A 28 10.92 2.22 -16.34
C PRO A 28 9.49 1.74 -16.01
N LEU A 29 9.23 1.55 -14.72
CA LEU A 29 7.92 1.19 -14.19
C LEU A 29 7.14 2.48 -13.92
N PHE A 30 6.05 2.66 -14.64
CA PHE A 30 5.11 3.77 -14.49
C PHE A 30 3.96 3.35 -13.58
N LEU A 31 3.82 4.05 -12.45
CA LEU A 31 2.67 3.97 -11.55
C LEU A 31 1.60 4.93 -12.04
N ASN A 32 0.55 4.38 -12.63
CA ASN A 32 -0.55 5.16 -13.23
C ASN A 32 -1.51 5.65 -12.15
N ASP A 33 -1.91 4.75 -11.25
CA ASP A 33 -2.84 5.06 -10.16
C ASP A 33 -2.73 4.03 -9.03
N ILE A 34 -3.19 4.40 -7.83
CA ILE A 34 -3.32 3.49 -6.70
C ILE A 34 -4.74 3.60 -6.16
N SER A 35 -5.52 2.54 -6.36
CA SER A 35 -6.89 2.44 -5.86
C SER A 35 -6.94 1.62 -4.57
N ALA A 36 -7.57 2.18 -3.54
CA ALA A 36 -7.85 1.46 -2.30
C ALA A 36 -9.31 1.01 -2.25
N SER A 37 -9.56 -0.17 -1.67
CA SER A 37 -10.92 -0.75 -1.59
C SER A 37 -11.93 0.03 -0.73
N CYS A 38 -11.50 1.08 -0.02
CA CYS A 38 -12.35 1.87 0.87
C CYS A 38 -11.73 3.26 1.10
N GLY A 39 -12.56 4.31 1.15
CA GLY A 39 -12.11 5.71 1.30
C GLY A 39 -11.37 6.04 2.60
N CYS A 40 -11.28 5.11 3.56
CA CYS A 40 -10.47 5.26 4.78
C CYS A 40 -8.97 4.97 4.58
N THR A 41 -8.54 4.74 3.34
CA THR A 41 -7.16 4.42 2.98
C THR A 41 -6.68 5.40 1.91
N ILE A 42 -5.70 6.23 2.28
CA ILE A 42 -5.14 7.25 1.37
C ILE A 42 -3.73 6.82 0.98
N PRO A 43 -3.49 6.47 -0.31
CA PRO A 43 -2.16 6.17 -0.80
C PRO A 43 -1.40 7.46 -1.14
N GLU A 44 -0.15 7.54 -0.70
CA GLU A 44 0.80 8.59 -1.05
C GLU A 44 2.04 7.94 -1.67
N TYR A 45 2.51 8.47 -2.80
CA TYR A 45 3.67 7.93 -3.51
C TYR A 45 4.45 9.07 -4.18
N GLU A 46 5.78 9.04 -4.03
CA GLU A 46 6.66 10.15 -4.45
C GLU A 46 6.95 10.14 -5.95
N HIS A 47 7.14 8.96 -6.53
CA HIS A 47 7.56 8.82 -7.92
C HIS A 47 6.58 7.99 -8.73
N ARG A 48 6.02 8.62 -9.78
CA ARG A 48 5.22 7.96 -10.82
C ARG A 48 6.04 7.11 -11.77
N CYS A 49 7.36 7.31 -11.84
CA CYS A 49 8.26 6.55 -12.71
C CYS A 49 9.43 6.01 -11.88
N VAL A 50 9.65 4.70 -11.92
CA VAL A 50 10.68 4.01 -11.16
C VAL A 50 11.65 3.37 -12.15
N ALA A 51 12.89 3.83 -12.18
CA ALA A 51 13.92 3.27 -13.06
C ALA A 51 14.20 1.78 -12.74
N PRO A 52 14.70 0.99 -13.71
CA PRO A 52 15.12 -0.39 -13.49
C PRO A 52 16.04 -0.54 -12.26
N GLY A 53 15.76 -1.53 -11.42
CA GLY A 53 16.51 -1.80 -10.18
C GLY A 53 16.34 -0.77 -9.06
N LYS A 54 15.50 0.26 -9.25
CA LYS A 54 15.19 1.24 -8.20
C LYS A 54 13.94 0.89 -7.42
N LYS A 55 13.85 1.47 -6.23
CA LYS A 55 12.73 1.31 -5.30
C LYS A 55 11.96 2.61 -5.18
N THR A 56 10.66 2.50 -5.04
CA THR A 56 9.79 3.61 -4.64
C THR A 56 9.01 3.21 -3.39
N LYS A 57 8.62 4.21 -2.60
CA LYS A 57 7.87 4.04 -1.37
C LYS A 57 6.42 4.46 -1.61
N ILE A 58 5.51 3.58 -1.22
CA ILE A 58 4.07 3.83 -1.19
C ILE A 58 3.65 3.89 0.28
N THR A 59 3.29 5.08 0.75
CA THR A 59 2.84 5.32 2.12
C THR A 59 1.33 5.24 2.17
N ILE A 60 0.79 4.33 2.99
CA ILE A 60 -0.64 4.15 3.17
C ILE A 60 -1.05 4.71 4.51
N LYS A 61 -1.92 5.72 4.50
CA LYS A 61 -2.59 6.22 5.71
C LYS A 61 -3.88 5.44 5.94
N ILE A 62 -4.04 4.86 7.12
CA ILE A 62 -5.25 4.15 7.54
C ILE A 62 -5.79 4.73 8.85
N THR A 63 -7.09 4.97 8.88
CA THR A 63 -7.85 5.27 10.10
C THR A 63 -8.81 4.11 10.35
N PRO A 64 -8.53 3.21 11.31
CA PRO A 64 -9.39 2.07 11.57
C PRO A 64 -10.76 2.52 12.11
N PRO A 65 -11.87 2.14 11.46
CA PRO A 65 -13.22 2.59 11.86
C PRO A 65 -13.84 1.71 12.95
N SER A 66 -13.30 0.51 13.19
CA SER A 66 -13.88 -0.49 14.09
C SER A 66 -12.81 -1.38 14.72
N LEU A 67 -13.15 -2.01 15.85
CA LEU A 67 -12.32 -3.01 16.51
C LEU A 67 -12.22 -4.30 15.67
N GLY A 68 -11.21 -5.11 15.97
CA GLY A 68 -11.04 -6.44 15.41
C GLY A 68 -10.11 -6.51 14.20
N TYR A 69 -10.09 -7.68 13.57
CA TYR A 69 -9.23 -7.93 12.42
C TYR A 69 -9.74 -7.20 11.17
N PHE A 70 -8.82 -6.64 10.41
CA PHE A 70 -9.10 -6.15 9.07
C PHE A 70 -8.11 -6.67 8.03
N ARG A 71 -8.61 -6.75 6.80
CA ARG A 71 -7.82 -7.01 5.60
C ARG A 71 -8.25 -6.03 4.52
N LYS A 72 -7.35 -5.14 4.11
CA LYS A 72 -7.57 -4.17 3.04
C LYS A 72 -6.71 -4.53 1.84
N LYS A 73 -7.29 -4.36 0.65
CA LYS A 73 -6.60 -4.55 -0.63
C LYS A 73 -6.39 -3.18 -1.26
N LEU A 74 -5.18 -2.95 -1.74
CA LEU A 74 -4.84 -1.84 -2.60
C LEU A 74 -4.37 -2.38 -3.94
N THR A 75 -4.79 -1.74 -5.02
CA THR A 75 -4.41 -2.09 -6.39
C THR A 75 -3.57 -0.96 -6.95
N VAL A 76 -2.33 -1.27 -7.31
CA VAL A 76 -1.38 -0.36 -7.93
C VAL A 76 -1.41 -0.61 -9.43
N PHE A 77 -1.99 0.30 -10.20
CA PHE A 77 -2.04 0.20 -11.66
C PHE A 77 -0.72 0.66 -12.25
N CYS A 78 -0.12 -0.16 -13.11
CA CYS A 78 1.18 0.13 -13.70
C CYS A 78 1.36 -0.52 -15.08
N ASN A 79 2.38 -0.08 -15.82
CA ASN A 79 2.70 -0.55 -17.17
C ASN A 79 3.37 -1.95 -17.20
N ILE A 80 2.86 -2.89 -16.41
CA ILE A 80 3.29 -4.30 -16.44
C ILE A 80 2.30 -5.14 -17.25
N LYS A 81 2.69 -6.36 -17.62
CA LYS A 81 1.86 -7.26 -18.43
C LYS A 81 0.51 -7.57 -17.77
N GLU A 82 0.50 -7.69 -16.45
CA GLU A 82 -0.67 -7.94 -15.62
C GLU A 82 -1.53 -6.68 -15.40
N GLY A 83 -1.04 -5.50 -15.81
CA GLY A 83 -1.68 -4.19 -15.67
C GLY A 83 -1.74 -3.63 -14.25
N SER A 84 -1.62 -4.48 -13.21
CA SER A 84 -1.67 -4.02 -11.82
C SER A 84 -1.02 -4.98 -10.82
N ILE A 85 -0.63 -4.44 -9.67
CA ILE A 85 -0.06 -5.17 -8.52
C ILE A 85 -0.99 -5.02 -7.33
N GLN A 86 -1.28 -6.12 -6.62
CA GLN A 86 -2.10 -6.08 -5.40
C GLN A 86 -1.23 -6.02 -4.14
N LEU A 87 -1.50 -5.03 -3.30
CA LEU A 87 -0.95 -4.93 -1.96
C LEU A 87 -2.04 -5.29 -0.95
N ILE A 88 -1.67 -6.09 0.05
CA ILE A 88 -2.58 -6.52 1.12
C ILE A 88 -2.05 -5.97 2.44
N LEU A 89 -2.88 -5.17 3.09
CA LEU A 89 -2.68 -4.66 4.44
C LEU A 89 -3.57 -5.45 5.40
N LYS A 90 -2.99 -6.01 6.45
CA LYS A 90 -3.70 -6.70 7.51
C LYS A 90 -3.38 -6.06 8.86
N GLY A 91 -4.29 -6.19 9.80
CA GLY A 91 -4.02 -5.80 11.17
C GLY A 91 -5.16 -6.13 12.10
N ILE A 92 -4.92 -5.92 13.39
CA ILE A 92 -5.91 -6.08 14.45
C ILE A 92 -6.01 -4.76 15.21
N VAL A 93 -7.24 -4.27 15.34
CA VAL A 93 -7.59 -3.08 16.12
C VAL A 93 -8.07 -3.54 17.50
N GLU A 94 -7.40 -3.06 18.53
CA GLU A 94 -7.64 -3.39 19.93
C GLU A 94 -8.28 -2.20 20.65
N LYS A 95 -8.86 -2.47 21.83
CA LYS A 95 -9.51 -1.45 22.67
C LYS A 95 -8.51 -0.43 23.21
#